data_AF-A0A6L4Y6I0-F1
#
_entry.id   AF-A0A6L4Y6I0-F1
#
_cell.length_a   1.000
_cell.length_b   1.000
_cell.length_c   1.000
_cell.angle_alpha   90.00
_cell.angle_beta   90.00
_cell.angle_gamma   90.00
#
_symmetry.space_group_name_H-M   'P 1'
#
loop_
_entity.id
_entity.type
_entity.pdbx_description
1 polymer ?
#
loop_
_entity_poly.entity_id
_entity_poly.type
_entity_poly.pdbx_seq_one_letter_code
_entity_poly.pdbx_strand_id
1 'polypeptide(L)'
;SISEIVRQHVMTDDATNSPTISEIEIVNYADKRVLHNKVVTLRKRFDDLRTRYDINQERAYLITQSEKRAIEVEKKIFSRLDVPPDALLSITVENYTLEPQRYSRKD
;
A
#
# COMPACT_ATOMS: atom_id res chain seq x y z
N SER A 1 4.27 -14.23 10.41
CA SER A 1 4.55 -15.03 9.19
C SER A 1 4.27 -14.19 7.96
N ILE A 2 4.76 -14.57 6.78
CA ILE A 2 4.43 -13.88 5.52
C ILE A 2 2.91 -13.89 5.27
N SER A 3 2.23 -14.98 5.61
CA SER A 3 0.77 -15.09 5.49
C SER A 3 0.01 -14.00 6.26
N GLU A 4 0.54 -13.56 7.39
CA GLU A 4 -0.08 -12.50 8.21
C GLU A 4 0.01 -11.14 7.52
N ILE A 5 1.15 -10.86 6.89
CA ILE A 5 1.38 -9.64 6.10
C ILE A 5 0.43 -9.62 4.89
N VAL A 6 0.34 -10.75 4.18
CA VAL A 6 -0.56 -10.89 3.04
C VAL A 6 -2.03 -10.75 3.46
N ARG A 7 -2.44 -11.22 4.64
CA ARG A 7 -3.81 -11.03 5.13
C ARG A 7 -4.16 -9.55 5.35
N GLN A 8 -3.20 -8.77 5.85
CA GLN A 8 -3.43 -7.41 6.33
C GLN A 8 -3.09 -6.28 5.32
N HIS A 9 -2.69 -6.62 4.08
CA HIS A 9 -2.38 -5.60 3.05
C HIS A 9 -3.62 -4.84 2.55
N VAL A 10 -4.83 -5.39 2.71
CA VAL A 10 -6.08 -4.71 2.32
C VAL A 10 -6.54 -3.79 3.45
N MET A 11 -6.71 -4.35 4.65
CA MET A 11 -7.10 -3.66 5.87
C MET A 11 -6.21 -4.19 6.99
N THR A 12 -5.49 -3.31 7.68
CA THR A 12 -4.73 -3.75 8.86
C THR A 12 -5.64 -3.83 10.07
N ASP A 13 -5.29 -4.70 11.01
CA ASP A 13 -5.90 -4.71 12.33
C ASP A 13 -5.53 -3.42 13.09
N ASP A 14 -6.26 -3.07 14.15
CA ASP A 14 -6.17 -1.78 14.89
C ASP A 14 -4.84 -1.52 15.63
N ALA A 15 -3.83 -2.35 15.40
CA ALA A 15 -2.49 -2.26 15.97
C ALA A 15 -1.66 -1.05 15.48
N THR A 16 -2.27 -0.05 14.83
CA THR A 16 -1.61 1.15 14.30
C THR A 16 -1.15 2.16 15.35
N ASN A 17 -1.35 1.88 16.64
CA ASN A 17 -0.90 2.77 17.73
C ASN A 17 0.56 2.56 18.15
N SER A 18 1.30 1.65 17.52
CA SER A 18 2.72 1.49 17.81
C SER A 18 3.53 2.68 17.27
N PRO A 19 4.51 3.20 18.04
CA PRO A 19 5.47 4.16 17.49
C PRO A 19 6.40 3.51 16.44
N THR A 20 6.64 2.19 16.50
CA THR A 20 7.52 1.47 15.56
C THR A 20 6.78 1.07 14.30
N ILE A 21 7.42 1.23 13.13
CA ILE A 21 6.83 0.83 11.84
C ILE A 21 6.97 -0.69 11.68
N SER A 22 5.86 -1.36 11.41
CA SER A 22 5.79 -2.80 11.14
C SER A 22 5.90 -3.11 9.64
N GLU A 23 6.30 -4.34 9.32
CA GLU A 23 6.33 -4.84 7.94
C GLU A 23 4.94 -4.79 7.28
N ILE A 24 3.88 -5.02 8.06
CA ILE A 24 2.49 -4.94 7.62
C ILE A 24 2.15 -3.52 7.15
N GLU A 25 2.53 -2.51 7.94
CA GLU A 25 2.32 -1.10 7.58
C GLU A 25 3.08 -0.73 6.31
N ILE A 26 4.32 -1.17 6.16
CA ILE A 26 5.11 -0.90 4.94
C ILE A 26 4.46 -1.51 3.70
N VAL A 27 4.07 -2.79 3.75
CA VAL A 27 3.46 -3.47 2.59
C VAL A 27 2.10 -2.86 2.25
N ASN A 28 1.27 -2.58 3.26
CA ASN A 28 -0.03 -1.94 3.06
C ASN A 28 0.15 -0.54 2.43
N TYR A 29 1.05 0.28 2.98
CA TYR A 29 1.33 1.61 2.45
C TYR A 29 1.87 1.57 1.01
N ALA A 30 2.80 0.66 0.72
CA ALA A 30 3.33 0.46 -0.63
C ALA A 30 2.20 0.14 -1.63
N ASP A 31 1.30 -0.78 -1.29
CA ASP A 31 0.12 -1.10 -2.09
C ASP A 31 -0.79 0.13 -2.31
N LYS A 32 -1.05 0.93 -1.27
CA LYS A 32 -1.87 2.17 -1.38
C LYS A 32 -1.19 3.30 -2.13
N ARG A 33 0.09 3.21 -2.44
CA ARG A 33 0.81 4.18 -3.28
C ARG A 33 0.92 3.72 -4.74
N VAL A 34 0.47 2.52 -5.10
CA VAL A 34 0.56 2.01 -6.48
C VAL A 34 -0.77 2.13 -7.20
N LEU A 35 -0.74 2.81 -8.34
CA LEU A 35 -1.83 2.88 -9.31
C LEU A 35 -1.35 2.28 -10.64
N HIS A 36 -1.90 1.11 -10.99
CA HIS A 36 -1.42 0.30 -12.11
C HIS A 36 0.06 -0.04 -11.95
N ASN A 37 0.94 0.57 -12.72
CA ASN A 37 2.40 0.38 -12.68
C ASN A 37 3.14 1.62 -12.18
N LYS A 38 2.45 2.60 -11.60
CA LYS A 38 3.04 3.87 -11.17
C LYS A 38 2.86 4.09 -9.68
N VAL A 39 3.91 4.57 -9.04
CA VAL A 39 3.80 5.17 -7.72
C VAL A 39 3.11 6.52 -7.86
N VAL A 40 2.04 6.74 -7.10
CA VAL A 40 1.22 7.95 -7.08
C VAL A 40 1.03 8.44 -5.65
N THR A 41 0.49 9.65 -5.46
CA THR A 41 0.11 10.14 -4.13
C THR A 41 -1.08 9.35 -3.58
N LEU A 42 -1.23 9.29 -2.24
CA LEU A 42 -2.40 8.68 -1.61
C LEU A 42 -3.70 9.30 -2.13
N ARG A 43 -3.78 10.63 -2.20
CA ARG A 43 -4.94 11.34 -2.76
C ARG A 43 -5.33 10.80 -4.14
N LYS A 44 -4.36 10.74 -5.07
CA LYS A 44 -4.61 10.23 -6.43
C LYS A 44 -5.08 8.77 -6.41
N ARG A 45 -4.52 7.93 -5.54
CA ARG A 45 -4.94 6.53 -5.42
C ARG A 45 -6.38 6.40 -4.93
N PHE A 46 -6.73 7.11 -3.86
CA PHE A 46 -8.04 6.98 -3.22
C PHE A 46 -9.15 7.66 -4.02
N ASP A 47 -8.85 8.76 -4.72
CA ASP A 47 -9.78 9.37 -5.67
C ASP A 47 -10.11 8.40 -6.82
N ASP A 48 -9.10 7.72 -7.36
CA ASP A 48 -9.29 6.68 -8.37
C ASP A 48 -10.12 5.49 -7.84
N LEU A 49 -9.94 5.05 -6.59
CA LEU A 49 -10.80 4.03 -5.97
C LEU A 49 -12.26 4.49 -5.92
N ARG A 50 -12.51 5.74 -5.49
CA ARG A 50 -13.86 6.30 -5.41
C ARG A 50 -14.51 6.40 -6.79
N THR A 51 -13.74 6.73 -7.83
CA THR A 51 -14.25 6.80 -9.21
C THR A 51 -14.53 5.41 -9.79
N ARG A 52 -13.68 4.41 -9.52
CA ARG A 52 -13.80 3.08 -10.13
C ARG A 52 -14.89 2.20 -9.52
N TYR A 53 -15.13 2.32 -8.22
CA TYR A 53 -16.15 1.53 -7.55
C TYR A 53 -17.43 2.35 -7.44
N ASP A 54 -18.50 1.91 -8.09
CA ASP A 54 -19.83 2.50 -7.89
C ASP A 54 -20.22 2.32 -6.41
N ILE A 55 -20.23 3.43 -5.68
CA ILE A 55 -19.96 3.40 -4.24
C ILE A 55 -21.26 3.14 -3.49
N ASN A 56 -21.48 1.88 -3.07
CA ASN A 56 -22.39 1.64 -1.96
C ASN A 56 -21.79 2.21 -0.65
N GLN A 57 -22.63 2.54 0.33
CA GLN A 57 -22.18 3.21 1.57
C GLN A 57 -21.09 2.45 2.32
N GLU A 58 -21.13 1.11 2.30
CA GLU A 58 -20.14 0.25 2.94
C GLU A 58 -18.74 0.39 2.29
N ARG A 59 -18.66 0.35 0.96
CA ARG A 59 -17.39 0.55 0.24
C ARG A 59 -16.85 1.96 0.44
N ALA A 60 -17.71 2.97 0.48
CA ALA A 60 -17.30 4.35 0.76
C ALA A 60 -16.63 4.45 2.12
N TYR A 61 -17.23 3.81 3.13
CA TYR A 61 -16.69 3.75 4.48
C TYR A 61 -15.33 3.05 4.51
N LEU A 62 -15.20 1.86 3.91
CA LEU A 62 -13.93 1.12 3.88
C LEU A 62 -12.80 1.89 3.19
N ILE A 63 -13.09 2.52 2.03
CA ILE A 63 -12.13 3.38 1.31
C ILE A 63 -11.66 4.53 2.21
N THR A 64 -12.59 5.17 2.91
CA THR A 64 -12.30 6.30 3.81
C THR A 64 -11.44 5.87 5.00
N GLN A 65 -11.72 4.72 5.59
CA GLN A 65 -10.93 4.20 6.73
C GLN A 65 -9.53 3.77 6.29
N SER A 66 -9.42 3.14 5.11
CA SER A 66 -8.13 2.79 4.50
C SER A 66 -7.30 4.05 4.20
N GLU A 67 -7.91 5.11 3.67
CA GLU A 67 -7.22 6.38 3.39
C GLU A 67 -6.65 7.02 4.65
N LYS A 68 -7.48 7.15 5.70
CA LYS A 68 -7.03 7.69 6.99
C LYS A 68 -5.83 6.93 7.53
N ARG A 69 -5.90 5.60 7.50
CA ARG A 69 -4.82 4.76 8.02
C ARG A 69 -3.55 4.88 7.18
N ALA A 70 -3.68 4.92 5.85
CA ALA A 70 -2.53 5.12 4.96
C ALA A 70 -1.84 6.47 5.21
N ILE A 71 -2.60 7.53 5.50
CA ILE A 71 -2.06 8.86 5.85
C ILE A 71 -1.28 8.81 7.17
N GLU A 72 -1.78 8.10 8.18
CA GLU A 72 -1.06 7.96 9.45
C GLU A 72 0.25 7.17 9.29
N VAL A 73 0.23 6.09 8.48
CA VAL A 73 1.44 5.34 8.15
C VAL A 73 2.42 6.19 7.35
N GLU A 74 1.95 7.01 6.40
CA GLU A 74 2.80 7.94 5.64
C GLU A 74 3.54 8.90 6.58
N LYS A 75 2.81 9.57 7.48
CA LYS A 75 3.43 10.47 8.49
C LYS A 75 4.46 9.73 9.34
N LYS A 76 4.16 8.49 9.74
CA LYS A 76 5.03 7.67 10.57
C LYS A 76 6.32 7.25 9.85
N ILE A 77 6.24 6.93 8.56
CA ILE A 77 7.40 6.61 7.72
C ILE A 77 8.26 7.87 7.52
N PHE A 78 7.64 8.95 7.05
CA PHE A 78 8.37 10.15 6.61
C PHE A 78 8.81 11.06 7.77
N SER A 79 8.29 10.89 8.98
CA SER A 79 8.89 11.52 10.17
C SER A 79 10.29 10.98 10.51
N ARG A 80 10.72 9.89 9.88
CA ARG A 80 12.04 9.26 10.06
C ARG A 80 12.97 9.42 8.86
N LEU A 81 12.53 10.10 7.80
CA LEU A 81 13.27 10.25 6.55
C LEU A 81 13.44 11.74 6.23
N ASP A 82 14.59 12.11 5.67
CA ASP A 82 14.87 13.49 5.25
C ASP A 82 14.39 13.78 3.81
N VAL A 83 13.30 13.14 3.41
CA VAL A 83 12.68 13.30 2.09
C VAL A 83 11.17 13.37 2.25
N PRO A 84 10.44 14.12 1.41
CA PRO A 84 8.98 14.12 1.46
C PRO A 84 8.38 12.88 0.76
N PRO A 85 7.12 12.53 1.04
CA PRO A 85 6.42 11.45 0.34
C PRO A 85 6.38 11.58 -1.19
N ASP A 86 6.41 12.82 -1.69
CA ASP A 86 6.36 13.12 -3.12
C ASP A 86 7.68 12.80 -3.83
N ALA A 87 8.79 12.64 -3.10
CA ALA A 87 10.05 12.18 -3.69
C ALA A 87 9.90 10.81 -4.38
N LEU A 88 8.97 9.98 -3.91
CA LEU A 88 8.68 8.66 -4.48
C LEU A 88 8.03 8.73 -5.87
N LEU A 89 7.50 9.88 -6.30
CA LEU A 89 6.85 10.01 -7.62
C LEU A 89 7.82 9.87 -8.80
N SER A 90 9.13 10.01 -8.52
CA SER A 90 10.20 9.80 -9.50
C SER A 90 10.58 8.33 -9.69
N ILE A 91 10.06 7.43 -8.84
CA ILE A 91 10.38 6.00 -8.91
C ILE A 91 9.68 5.40 -10.12
N THR A 92 10.50 4.92 -11.06
CA THR A 92 10.02 4.11 -12.18
C THR A 92 10.10 2.65 -11.73
N VAL A 93 8.98 1.93 -11.75
CA VAL A 93 9.01 0.47 -11.59
C VAL A 93 9.58 -0.09 -12.89
N GLU A 94 10.87 -0.40 -12.90
CA GLU A 94 11.45 -1.17 -14.00
C GLU A 94 10.69 -2.49 -14.11
N ASN A 95 10.23 -2.81 -15.32
CA ASN A 95 9.53 -4.07 -15.57
C ASN A 95 10.51 -5.22 -15.35
N TYR A 96 10.55 -5.77 -14.14
CA TYR A 96 11.13 -7.09 -13.93
C TYR A 96 10.19 -8.09 -14.61
N THR A 97 10.50 -8.45 -15.85
CA THR A 97 10.03 -9.72 -16.41
C THR A 97 10.64 -10.79 -15.53
N LEU A 98 9.85 -11.33 -14.59
CA LEU A 98 10.20 -12.57 -13.92
C LEU A 98 10.23 -13.62 -15.03
N GLU A 99 11.41 -13.91 -15.57
CA GLU A 99 11.64 -15.11 -16.35
C GLU A 99 11.04 -16.26 -15.53
N PRO A 100 10.09 -17.05 -16.09
CA PRO A 100 9.43 -18.08 -15.34
C PRO A 100 10.50 -19.04 -14.82
N GLN A 101 10.77 -18.99 -13.51
CA GLN A 101 11.63 -19.98 -12.89
C GLN A 101 10.93 -21.32 -13.08
N ARG A 102 11.52 -22.15 -13.94
CA ARG A 102 11.14 -23.54 -14.08
C ARG A 102 11.44 -24.21 -12.74
N TYR A 103 10.43 -24.24 -11.86
CA TYR A 103 10.45 -25.14 -10.73
C TYR A 103 10.43 -26.56 -11.32
N SER A 104 11.61 -27.19 -11.34
CA SER A 104 11.68 -28.62 -11.60
C SER A 104 10.83 -29.29 -10.55
N ARG A 105 9.77 -30.00 -10.98
CA ARG A 105 9.13 -30.98 -10.10
C ARG A 105 10.25 -31.88 -9.59
N LYS A 106 10.37 -31.98 -8.28
CA LYS A 106 11.06 -33.11 -7.68
C LYS A 106 10.07 -34.25 -7.78
N ASP A 107 10.37 -35.18 -8.67
CA ASP A 107 9.73 -36.49 -8.72
C ASP A 107 10.01 -37.26 -7.42
#